data_AF-A0AAW7QRZ4-F1
#
_entry.id   AF-A0AAW7QRZ4-F1
#
_cell.length_a   1.000
_cell.length_b   1.000
_cell.length_c   1.000
_cell.angle_alpha   90.00
_cell.angle_beta   90.00
_cell.angle_gamma   90.00
#
_symmetry.space_group_name_H-M   'P 1'
#
loop_
_entity.id
_entity.type
_entity.pdbx_description
1 polymer ?
#
loop_
_entity_poly.entity_id
_entity_poly.type
_entity_poly.pdbx_seq_one_letter_code
_entity_poly.pdbx_strand_id
1 'polypeptide(L)'
;MLVRRRSLEDLALTVGLPVPVLQHLVDLGYIHPIPELPAAEFAELRLIRRLIDDLGVPSDAVDVILHMRRRMLAMQREIARLRAELAYRRALQPDMNWVDADWYE
;
A
#
# COMPACT_ATOMS: atom_id res chain seq x y z
N MET A 1 28.21 -19.28 -6.69
CA MET A 1 27.69 -18.16 -5.89
C MET A 1 26.69 -18.72 -4.89
N LEU A 2 27.08 -18.85 -3.62
CA LEU A 2 26.19 -19.31 -2.54
C LEU A 2 25.37 -18.12 -2.07
N VAL A 3 24.12 -18.02 -2.52
CA VAL A 3 23.16 -17.04 -2.00
C VAL A 3 22.88 -17.42 -0.55
N ARG A 4 23.36 -16.60 0.38
CA ARG A 4 23.15 -16.77 1.83
C ARG A 4 21.64 -16.71 2.06
N ARG A 5 21.00 -17.84 2.37
CA ARG A 5 19.61 -17.84 2.88
C ARG A 5 19.63 -17.10 4.21
N ARG A 6 19.16 -15.85 4.24
CA ARG A 6 18.96 -15.11 5.49
C ARG A 6 17.82 -15.79 6.25
N SER A 7 18.05 -16.15 7.51
CA SER A 7 17.01 -16.76 8.35
C SER A 7 16.01 -15.70 8.83
N LEU A 8 14.80 -16.13 9.24
CA LEU A 8 13.82 -15.25 9.90
C LEU A 8 14.38 -14.58 11.16
N GLU A 9 15.35 -15.22 11.82
CA GLU A 9 16.05 -14.69 12.99
C GLU A 9 16.95 -13.51 12.64
N ASP A 10 17.68 -13.59 11.52
CA ASP A 10 18.48 -12.47 11.01
C ASP A 10 17.58 -11.27 10.63
N LEU A 11 16.40 -11.56 10.08
CA LEU A 11 15.41 -10.54 9.75
C LEU A 11 14.82 -9.89 11.01
N ALA A 12 14.51 -10.70 12.04
CA ALA A 12 14.07 -10.22 13.35
C ALA A 12 15.07 -9.25 13.98
N LEU A 13 16.36 -9.59 13.94
CA LEU A 13 17.44 -8.72 14.43
C LEU A 13 17.53 -7.41 13.65
N THR A 14 17.41 -7.48 12.32
CA THR A 14 17.53 -6.30 11.44
C THR A 14 16.34 -5.35 11.60
N VAL A 15 15.14 -5.92 11.75
CA VAL A 15 13.87 -5.18 11.74
C VAL A 15 13.42 -4.83 13.16
N GLY A 16 13.94 -5.51 14.19
CA GLY A 16 13.54 -5.33 15.59
C GLY A 16 12.13 -5.84 15.88
N LEU A 17 11.66 -6.86 15.14
CA LEU A 17 10.36 -7.50 15.36
C LEU A 17 10.57 -8.93 15.89
N PRO A 18 9.72 -9.44 16.80
CA PRO A 18 9.80 -10.82 17.24
C PRO A 18 9.59 -11.82 16.08
N VAL A 19 10.33 -12.93 16.09
CA VAL A 19 10.22 -14.00 15.08
C VAL A 19 8.78 -14.51 14.91
N PRO A 20 7.96 -14.69 15.97
CA PRO A 20 6.56 -15.12 15.80
C PRO A 20 5.70 -14.13 15.00
N VAL A 21 5.97 -12.82 15.14
CA VAL A 21 5.26 -11.78 14.38
C VAL A 21 5.68 -11.83 12.92
N LEU A 22 6.98 -11.98 12.64
CA LEU A 22 7.46 -12.13 11.27
C LEU A 22 6.94 -13.41 10.61
N GLN A 23 6.90 -14.53 11.33
CA GLN A 23 6.31 -15.77 10.84
C GLN A 23 4.84 -15.58 10.49
N HIS A 24 4.06 -14.92 11.35
CA HIS A 24 2.66 -14.63 11.09
C HIS A 24 2.47 -13.75 9.84
N LEU A 25 3.34 -12.77 9.62
CA LEU A 25 3.31 -11.93 8.41
C LEU A 25 3.70 -12.68 7.14
N VAL A 26 4.63 -13.64 7.24
CA VAL A 26 4.97 -14.58 6.14
C VAL A 26 3.77 -15.46 5.81
N ASP A 27 3.12 -16.05 6.82
CA ASP A 27 1.98 -16.94 6.66
C ASP A 27 0.79 -16.23 6.00
N LEU A 28 0.60 -14.95 6.31
CA LEU A 28 -0.39 -14.07 5.70
C LEU A 28 0.02 -13.50 4.33
N GLY A 29 1.24 -13.79 3.86
CA GLY A 29 1.78 -13.36 2.58
C GLY A 29 2.11 -11.86 2.49
N TYR A 30 2.30 -11.17 3.62
CA TYR A 30 2.69 -9.75 3.66
C TYR A 30 4.16 -9.52 3.33
N ILE A 31 5.01 -10.48 3.69
CA ILE A 31 6.44 -10.42 3.41
C ILE A 31 6.88 -11.72 2.76
N HIS A 32 7.82 -11.60 1.83
CA HIS A 32 8.48 -12.75 1.25
C HIS A 32 9.88 -12.86 1.82
N PRO A 33 10.26 -13.99 2.44
CA PRO A 33 11.60 -14.20 2.94
C PRO A 33 12.55 -14.49 1.76
N ILE A 34 12.83 -13.46 0.98
CA ILE A 34 13.86 -13.44 -0.08
C ILE A 34 15.16 -12.84 0.47
N PRO A 35 16.32 -13.16 -0.15
CA PRO A 35 17.64 -12.74 0.35
C PRO A 35 17.77 -11.22 0.55
N GLU A 36 17.03 -10.46 -0.24
CA GLU A 36 16.95 -9.00 -0.21
C GLU A 36 15.47 -8.60 -0.21
N LEU A 37 14.93 -8.23 0.96
CA LEU A 37 13.62 -7.60 0.98
C LEU A 37 13.70 -6.26 0.23
N PRO A 38 12.78 -5.99 -0.71
CA PRO A 38 12.65 -4.68 -1.33
C PRO A 38 12.53 -3.57 -0.29
N ALA A 39 13.05 -2.38 -0.60
CA ALA A 39 12.95 -1.22 0.30
C ALA A 39 11.50 -0.89 0.71
N ALA A 40 10.53 -1.21 -0.15
CA ALA A 40 9.10 -1.07 0.13
C ALA A 40 8.64 -1.99 1.27
N GLU A 41 9.04 -3.26 1.28
CA GLU A 41 8.70 -4.21 2.34
C GLU A 41 9.37 -3.82 3.68
N PHE A 42 10.59 -3.28 3.63
CA PHE A 42 11.22 -2.70 4.82
C PHE A 42 10.45 -1.51 5.41
N ALA A 43 9.82 -0.68 4.58
CA ALA A 43 8.99 0.42 5.05
C ALA A 43 7.72 -0.10 5.74
N GLU A 44 7.11 -1.17 5.22
CA GLU A 44 5.95 -1.81 5.85
C GLU A 44 6.32 -2.45 7.18
N LEU A 45 7.45 -3.15 7.26
CA LEU A 45 7.92 -3.72 8.52
C LEU A 45 8.22 -2.67 9.59
N ARG A 46 8.75 -1.50 9.20
CA ARG A 46 8.89 -0.36 10.14
C ARG A 46 7.54 0.17 10.62
N LEU A 47 6.55 0.25 9.75
CA LEU A 47 5.20 0.65 10.14
C LEU A 47 4.60 -0.34 11.14
N ILE A 48 4.77 -1.64 10.90
CA ILE A 48 4.31 -2.71 11.79
C ILE A 48 4.99 -2.61 13.15
N ARG A 49 6.31 -2.40 13.17
CA ARG A 49 7.04 -2.16 14.42
C ARG A 49 6.48 -0.98 15.19
N ARG A 50 6.22 0.15 14.53
CA ARG A 50 5.60 1.30 15.19
C ARG A 50 4.20 1.02 15.73
N LEU A 51 3.39 0.24 14.99
CA LEU A 51 2.06 -0.14 15.47
C LEU A 51 2.15 -0.96 16.76
N ILE A 52 3.07 -1.91 16.83
CA ILE A 52 3.23 -2.78 17.99
C ILE A 52 3.92 -2.04 19.15
N ASP A 53 5.09 -1.45 18.90
CA ASP A 53 5.97 -0.93 19.94
C ASP A 53 5.58 0.50 20.38
N ASP A 54 5.24 1.38 19.43
CA ASP A 54 4.97 2.79 19.73
C ASP A 54 3.49 3.01 20.10
N LEU A 55 2.58 2.27 19.46
CA LEU A 55 1.12 2.44 19.62
C LEU A 55 0.47 1.35 20.48
N GLY A 56 1.23 0.33 20.90
CA GLY A 56 0.75 -0.74 21.76
C GLY A 56 -0.34 -1.60 21.13
N VAL A 57 -0.43 -1.63 19.79
CA VAL A 57 -1.43 -2.42 19.08
C VAL A 57 -1.08 -3.90 19.27
N PRO A 58 -2.05 -4.72 19.74
CA PRO A 58 -1.79 -6.13 19.92
C PRO A 58 -1.61 -6.81 18.55
N SER A 59 -0.71 -7.79 18.51
CA SER A 59 -0.24 -8.41 17.24
C SER A 59 -1.36 -9.02 16.40
N ASP A 60 -2.45 -9.44 17.02
CA ASP A 60 -3.66 -9.97 16.37
C ASP A 60 -4.48 -8.88 15.65
N ALA A 61 -4.53 -7.67 16.21
CA ALA A 61 -5.19 -6.52 15.60
C ALA A 61 -4.36 -5.90 14.45
N VAL A 62 -3.05 -6.14 14.42
CA VAL A 62 -2.16 -5.62 13.36
C VAL A 62 -2.62 -6.10 11.98
N ASP A 63 -3.02 -7.37 11.82
CA ASP A 63 -3.46 -7.88 10.51
C ASP A 63 -4.70 -7.13 10.00
N VAL A 64 -5.69 -6.89 10.87
CA VAL A 64 -6.90 -6.13 10.52
C VAL A 64 -6.53 -4.73 10.05
N ILE A 65 -5.65 -4.03 10.76
CA ILE A 65 -5.21 -2.68 10.41
C ILE A 65 -4.48 -2.67 9.06
N LEU A 66 -3.58 -3.62 8.85
CA LEU A 66 -2.83 -3.71 7.59
C LEU A 66 -3.75 -4.07 6.42
N HIS A 67 -4.72 -4.96 6.62
CA HIS A 67 -5.73 -5.30 5.63
C HIS A 67 -6.57 -4.07 5.26
N MET A 68 -7.07 -3.35 6.27
CA MET A 68 -7.82 -2.10 6.08
C MET A 68 -6.99 -1.05 5.33
N ARG A 69 -5.71 -0.89 5.68
CA ARG A 69 -4.79 0.04 5.00
C ARG A 69 -4.64 -0.32 3.53
N ARG A 70 -4.43 -1.60 3.19
CA ARG A 70 -4.30 -2.05 1.79
C ARG A 70 -5.56 -1.77 0.99
N ARG A 71 -6.73 -2.08 1.56
CA ARG A 71 -8.02 -1.80 0.94
C ARG A 71 -8.22 -0.30 0.72
N MET A 72 -7.86 0.52 1.69
CA MET A 72 -7.93 1.98 1.59
C MET A 72 -7.03 2.53 0.50
N LEU A 73 -5.78 2.06 0.42
CA LEU A 73 -4.86 2.47 -0.65
C LEU A 73 -5.36 2.04 -2.03
N ALA A 74 -5.94 0.84 -2.17
CA ALA A 74 -6.54 0.40 -3.42
C ALA A 74 -7.71 1.30 -3.84
N MET A 75 -8.60 1.65 -2.90
CA MET A 75 -9.70 2.58 -3.16
C MET A 75 -9.19 3.97 -3.56
N GLN A 76 -8.15 4.49 -2.89
CA GLN A 76 -7.54 5.78 -3.22
C GLN A 76 -6.96 5.80 -4.63
N ARG A 77 -6.29 4.71 -5.05
CA ARG A 77 -5.76 4.59 -6.43
C ARG A 77 -6.89 4.59 -7.46
N GLU A 78 -7.98 3.89 -7.20
CA GLU A 78 -9.12 3.87 -8.11
C GLU A 78 -9.80 5.23 -8.21
N ILE A 79 -9.97 5.93 -7.07
CA ILE A 79 -10.48 7.31 -7.07
C ILE A 79 -9.56 8.22 -7.90
N ALA A 80 -8.24 8.11 -7.73
CA ALA A 80 -7.28 8.90 -8.51
C ALA A 80 -7.39 8.60 -10.02
N ARG A 81 -7.54 7.33 -10.39
CA ARG A 81 -7.75 6.89 -11.78
C ARG A 81 -9.04 7.48 -12.36
N LEU A 82 -10.16 7.37 -11.64
CA LEU A 82 -11.45 7.90 -12.08
C LEU A 82 -11.43 9.42 -12.23
N ARG A 83 -10.76 10.12 -11.30
CA ARG A 83 -10.57 11.58 -11.40
C ARG A 83 -9.76 11.97 -12.64
N ALA A 84 -8.69 11.25 -12.93
CA ALA A 84 -7.89 11.47 -14.13
C ALA A 84 -8.69 11.24 -15.42
N GLU A 85 -9.50 10.18 -15.46
CA GLU A 85 -10.39 9.87 -16.59
C GLU A 85 -11.44 10.96 -16.81
N LEU A 86 -12.08 11.46 -15.74
CA LEU A 86 -13.04 12.56 -15.85
C LEU A 86 -12.37 13.85 -16.33
N ALA A 87 -11.16 14.15 -15.85
CA ALA A 87 -10.39 15.30 -16.31
C ALA A 87 -10.04 15.18 -17.80
N TYR A 88 -9.61 13.99 -18.24
CA TYR A 88 -9.31 13.71 -19.63
C TYR A 88 -10.54 13.89 -20.54
N ARG A 89 -11.71 13.35 -20.13
CA ARG A 89 -12.96 13.51 -20.89
C ARG A 89 -13.41 14.96 -20.99
N ARG A 90 -13.28 15.75 -19.92
CA ARG A 90 -13.58 17.19 -19.92
C ARG A 90 -12.64 17.95 -20.86
N ALA A 91 -11.36 17.59 -20.90
CA ALA A 91 -10.40 18.21 -21.82
C ALA A 91 -10.69 17.88 -23.30
N LEU A 92 -11.29 16.71 -23.58
CA LEU A 92 -11.71 16.30 -24.93
C LEU A 92 -13.06 16.85 -25.38
N GLN A 93 -13.86 17.41 -24.47
CA GLN A 93 -15.05 18.19 -24.80
C GLN A 93 -14.75 19.68 -24.55
N PRO A 94 -13.98 20.35 -25.41
CA PRO A 94 -13.94 21.80 -25.38
C PRO A 94 -15.31 22.28 -25.84
N ASP A 95 -16.14 22.65 -24.87
CA ASP A 95 -17.31 23.51 -25.02
C ASP A 95 -18.07 23.30 -26.35
N MET A 96 -18.93 22.28 -26.39
CA MET A 96 -20.18 22.39 -27.16
C MET A 96 -21.08 23.40 -26.45
N ASN A 97 -20.56 24.61 -26.25
CA ASN A 97 -21.37 25.80 -26.13
C ASN A 97 -22.06 25.89 -27.48
N TRP A 98 -23.23 25.26 -27.56
CA TRP A 98 -24.29 25.70 -28.45
C TRP A 98 -24.38 27.20 -28.24
N VAL A 99 -23.70 27.96 -29.11
CA VAL A 99 -24.06 29.34 -29.34
C VAL A 99 -25.52 29.24 -29.73
N ASP A 100 -26.42 29.65 -28.83
CA ASP A 100 -27.75 30.09 -29.23
C ASP A 100 -27.49 31.15 -30.29
N ALA A 101 -27.46 30.69 -31.55
CA ALA A 101 -27.48 31.59 -32.67
C ALA A 101 -28.86 32.20 -32.58
N ASP A 102 -28.93 33.36 -31.93
CA ASP A 102 -30.07 34.27 -32.00
C ASP A 102 -30.27 34.62 -33.48
N TRP A 103 -30.94 33.72 -34.18
CA TRP A 103 -31.61 34.00 -35.44
C TRP A 103 -32.92 34.66 -35.08
N TYR A 104 -32.88 35.96 -34.85
CA TYR A 104 -34.07 36.80 -34.97
C TYR A 104 -33.80 37.88 -36.02
N GLU A 105 -34.74 37.94 -36.96
CA GLU A 105 -34.80 38.73 -38.20
C GLU A 105 -34.71 40.25 -37.99
#